data_AF-A0A949L4S0-F1
#
_entry.id   AF-A0A949L4S0-F1
#
_cell.length_a   1.000
_cell.length_b   1.000
_cell.length_c   1.000
_cell.angle_alpha   90.00
_cell.angle_beta   90.00
_cell.angle_gamma   90.00
#
_symmetry.space_group_name_H-M   'P 1'
#
loop_
_entity.id
_entity.type
_entity.pdbx_description
1 polymer ?
#
loop_
_entity_poly.entity_id
_entity_poly.type
_entity_poly.pdbx_seq_one_letter_code
_entity_poly.pdbx_strand_id
1 'polypeptide(L)'
;MKAFYNTIESYLVLWNQKEMGSFDCGQSSIIWSIKQYYRYFRLKKQINQVCQNIKSNPSRELSDDQDLERLIESWLGVDTNLMKQKIHGDYTKCTREFIESIKDRWPDMDEGSIFQALRNVWIMNTIQIIHEIPVTMTNAIFAYSMLYPLTDNYLDDEKVLLSEKQKFVLRFRKRLEGLNVSPINSHEQDIFDMVSLIEKDFSRDKHPEVFESLLLIHDGQCTSLKQQNKILTEKEILKLSFEKGGASVVADAYLVLGELNQEQLRFYTGYGIALQLADDLQDLSEDLEHHHYTLYNFHESAEQRWSDTRKMMGLCDEILTYVPMADSVLKGQIILLLKNSLQLLTCDAIYEQRNFFSNNAIKIVNRMQSVRLKHHWKLKQLTLRWMEELKPILTN
;
A
#
# COMPACT_ATOMS: atom_id res chain seq x y z
N MET A 1 -19.06 12.77 -1.41
CA MET A 1 -17.86 13.62 -1.10
C MET A 1 -17.80 14.38 0.25
N LYS A 2 -18.81 15.13 0.70
CA LYS A 2 -18.69 15.99 1.92
C LYS A 2 -18.25 15.24 3.19
N ALA A 3 -18.73 14.01 3.36
CA ALA A 3 -18.37 13.17 4.50
C ALA A 3 -16.86 12.87 4.54
N PHE A 4 -16.24 12.58 3.39
CA PHE A 4 -14.80 12.34 3.27
C PHE A 4 -13.98 13.53 3.79
N TYR A 5 -14.26 14.74 3.30
CA TYR A 5 -13.52 15.93 3.74
C TYR A 5 -13.72 16.23 5.24
N ASN A 6 -14.92 15.99 5.79
CA ASN A 6 -15.14 16.10 7.24
C ASN A 6 -14.30 15.08 8.03
N THR A 7 -14.15 13.86 7.51
CA THR A 7 -13.28 12.83 8.09
C THR A 7 -11.81 13.25 8.02
N ILE A 8 -11.35 13.80 6.88
CA ILE A 8 -9.99 14.37 6.74
C ILE A 8 -9.73 15.46 7.78
N GLU A 9 -10.64 16.43 7.93
CA GLU A 9 -10.49 17.50 8.93
C GLU A 9 -10.45 16.94 10.36
N SER A 10 -11.25 15.89 10.64
CA SER A 10 -11.21 15.19 11.94
C SER A 10 -9.85 14.53 12.19
N TYR A 11 -9.23 13.92 11.19
CA TYR A 11 -7.89 13.36 11.30
C TYR A 11 -6.80 14.44 11.42
N LEU A 12 -6.94 15.58 10.76
CA LEU A 12 -6.02 16.73 10.93
C LEU A 12 -6.08 17.28 12.35
N VAL A 13 -7.28 17.38 12.94
CA VAL A 13 -7.44 17.75 14.35
C VAL A 13 -6.79 16.70 15.26
N LEU A 14 -7.05 15.42 15.01
CA LEU A 14 -6.44 14.32 15.75
C LEU A 14 -4.91 14.36 15.67
N TRP A 15 -4.33 14.60 14.50
CA TRP A 15 -2.89 14.71 14.29
C TRP A 15 -2.25 15.81 15.13
N ASN A 16 -2.89 16.98 15.18
CA ASN A 16 -2.39 18.12 15.94
C ASN A 16 -2.52 17.95 17.46
N GLN A 17 -3.54 17.22 17.91
CA GLN A 17 -3.78 16.92 19.32
C GLN A 17 -2.99 15.70 19.82
N LYS A 18 -2.49 14.86 18.90
CA LYS A 18 -1.81 13.62 19.25
C LYS A 18 -0.53 13.93 20.02
N GLU A 19 -0.48 13.51 21.28
CA GLU A 19 0.80 13.34 21.96
C GLU A 19 1.66 12.34 21.18
N MET A 20 2.99 12.54 21.17
CA MET A 20 3.90 11.61 20.51
C MET A 20 3.64 10.20 21.02
N GLY A 21 3.28 9.27 20.12
CA GLY A 21 3.07 7.87 20.48
C GLY A 21 4.23 7.37 21.32
N SER A 22 3.93 6.73 22.46
CA SER A 22 4.94 6.07 23.26
C SER A 22 5.28 4.74 22.58
N PHE A 23 6.53 4.60 22.15
CA PHE A 23 7.02 3.26 21.81
C PHE A 23 7.10 2.48 23.10
N ASP A 24 6.28 1.45 23.25
CA ASP A 24 6.47 0.43 24.27
C ASP A 24 7.75 -0.33 23.93
N CYS A 25 8.87 0.27 24.30
CA CYS A 25 10.17 -0.35 24.30
C CYS A 25 10.18 -1.32 25.46
N GLY A 26 9.38 -2.40 25.37
CA GLY A 26 9.36 -3.47 26.36
C GLY A 26 10.80 -3.77 26.75
N GLN A 27 11.08 -3.78 28.06
CA GLN A 27 12.45 -3.76 28.58
C GLN A 27 13.37 -4.63 27.72
N SER A 28 14.40 -3.99 27.15
CA SER A 28 15.38 -4.67 26.31
C SER A 28 16.15 -5.67 27.18
N SER A 29 15.59 -6.87 27.34
CA SER A 29 16.23 -7.97 28.05
C SER A 29 17.16 -8.69 27.10
N ILE A 30 18.18 -9.34 27.66
CA ILE A 30 19.05 -10.23 26.89
C ILE A 30 18.23 -11.31 26.16
N ILE A 31 17.14 -11.77 26.79
CA ILE A 31 16.17 -12.73 26.24
C ILE A 31 15.54 -12.19 24.96
N TRP A 32 15.14 -10.91 24.93
CA TRP A 32 14.54 -10.30 23.76
C TRP A 32 15.55 -10.15 22.61
N SER A 33 16.79 -9.75 22.91
CA SER A 33 17.86 -9.73 21.91
C SER A 33 18.17 -11.12 21.34
N ILE A 34 18.18 -12.16 22.17
CA ILE A 34 18.34 -13.55 21.75
C ILE A 34 17.17 -13.96 20.85
N LYS A 35 15.92 -13.63 21.20
CA LYS A 35 14.73 -13.89 20.37
C LYS A 35 14.83 -13.25 18.99
N GLN A 36 15.28 -11.99 18.88
CA GLN A 36 15.49 -11.33 17.58
C GLN A 36 16.54 -12.05 16.72
N TYR A 37 17.67 -12.45 17.32
CA TYR A 37 18.72 -13.19 16.60
C TYR A 37 18.21 -14.55 16.14
N TYR A 38 17.52 -15.28 17.00
CA TYR A 38 16.91 -16.56 16.67
C TYR A 38 15.89 -16.43 15.53
N ARG A 39 15.01 -15.42 15.60
CA ARG A 39 14.05 -15.13 14.52
C ARG A 39 14.74 -14.84 13.20
N TYR A 40 15.80 -14.04 13.17
CA TYR A 40 16.58 -13.82 11.95
C TYR A 40 17.13 -15.13 11.35
N PHE A 41 17.76 -15.98 12.17
CA PHE A 41 18.31 -17.24 11.67
C PHE A 41 17.21 -18.20 11.19
N ARG A 42 16.06 -18.23 11.88
CA ARG A 42 14.89 -19.00 11.46
C ARG A 42 14.37 -18.53 10.10
N LEU A 43 14.14 -17.21 9.94
CA LEU A 43 13.69 -16.63 8.67
C LEU A 43 14.70 -16.87 7.55
N LYS A 44 15.98 -16.65 7.81
CA LYS A 44 17.06 -16.92 6.84
C LYS A 44 17.04 -18.39 6.39
N LYS A 45 16.86 -19.33 7.32
CA LYS A 45 16.77 -20.77 7.02
C LYS A 45 15.53 -21.06 6.17
N GLN A 46 14.38 -20.51 6.54
CA GLN A 46 13.11 -20.69 5.81
C GLN A 46 13.17 -20.11 4.40
N ILE A 47 13.68 -18.89 4.20
CA ILE A 47 13.88 -18.29 2.86
C ILE A 47 14.75 -19.21 2.00
N ASN A 48 15.91 -19.63 2.52
CA ASN A 48 16.78 -20.55 1.77
C ASN A 48 16.08 -21.85 1.42
N GLN A 49 15.32 -22.42 2.34
CA GLN A 49 14.59 -23.67 2.10
C GLN A 49 13.52 -23.49 1.02
N VAL A 50 12.69 -22.44 1.11
CA VAL A 50 11.67 -22.13 0.09
C VAL A 50 12.32 -21.94 -1.28
N CYS A 51 13.34 -21.07 -1.37
CA CYS A 51 13.98 -20.79 -2.65
C CYS A 51 14.74 -22.00 -3.22
N GLN A 52 15.40 -22.82 -2.39
CA GLN A 52 16.01 -24.08 -2.84
C GLN A 52 14.96 -25.06 -3.37
N ASN A 53 13.82 -25.16 -2.70
CA ASN A 53 12.73 -26.02 -3.13
C ASN A 53 12.17 -25.57 -4.48
N ILE A 54 11.92 -24.27 -4.66
CA ILE A 54 11.49 -23.69 -5.94
C ILE A 54 12.52 -23.98 -7.03
N LYS A 55 13.81 -23.76 -6.74
CA LYS A 55 14.91 -24.05 -7.68
C LYS A 55 14.93 -25.53 -8.10
N SER A 56 14.67 -26.43 -7.16
CA SER A 56 14.68 -27.88 -7.42
C SER A 56 13.42 -28.41 -8.12
N ASN A 57 12.30 -27.69 -7.99
CA ASN A 57 11.02 -28.03 -8.62
C ASN A 57 10.30 -26.76 -9.08
N PRO A 58 10.68 -26.22 -10.25
CA PRO A 58 10.16 -24.95 -10.76
C PRO A 58 8.65 -24.96 -11.04
N SER A 59 8.11 -26.13 -11.41
CA SER A 59 6.69 -26.36 -11.66
C SER A 59 5.85 -26.53 -10.39
N ARG A 60 6.43 -26.28 -9.20
CA ARG A 60 5.74 -26.43 -7.93
C ARG A 60 4.65 -25.38 -7.78
N GLU A 61 3.43 -25.82 -7.50
CA GLU A 61 2.36 -24.92 -7.10
C GLU A 61 2.65 -24.30 -5.73
N LEU A 62 2.71 -22.97 -5.68
CA LEU A 62 3.00 -22.20 -4.47
C LEU A 62 1.77 -21.97 -3.57
N SER A 63 0.56 -22.22 -4.08
CA SER A 63 -0.71 -21.94 -3.36
C SER A 63 -0.88 -22.74 -2.07
N ASP A 64 -0.32 -23.94 -2.01
CA ASP A 64 -0.38 -24.85 -0.85
C ASP A 64 1.01 -25.23 -0.32
N ASP A 65 2.00 -24.36 -0.54
CA ASP A 65 3.35 -24.59 -0.05
C ASP A 65 3.46 -24.30 1.46
N GLN A 66 3.49 -25.37 2.27
CA GLN A 66 3.67 -25.28 3.72
C GLN A 66 4.94 -24.53 4.15
N ASP A 67 6.01 -24.55 3.36
CA ASP A 67 7.24 -23.81 3.71
C ASP A 67 7.04 -22.30 3.46
N LEU A 68 6.28 -21.92 2.44
CA LEU A 68 5.89 -20.54 2.18
C LEU A 68 4.92 -20.02 3.25
N GLU A 69 3.92 -20.81 3.64
CA GLU A 69 3.00 -20.49 4.74
C GLU A 69 3.77 -20.23 6.04
N ARG A 70 4.65 -21.14 6.43
CA ARG A 70 5.48 -20.99 7.64
C ARG A 70 6.38 -19.76 7.57
N LEU A 71 6.84 -19.38 6.38
CA LEU A 71 7.61 -18.16 6.17
C LEU A 71 6.74 -16.93 6.43
N ILE A 72 5.52 -16.89 5.86
CA ILE A 72 4.54 -15.81 6.08
C ILE A 72 4.18 -15.68 7.56
N GLU A 73 3.85 -16.78 8.24
CA GLU A 73 3.57 -16.80 9.69
C GLU A 73 4.75 -16.25 10.51
N SER A 74 5.96 -16.65 10.14
CA SER A 74 7.17 -16.22 10.86
C SER A 74 7.52 -14.76 10.61
N TRP A 75 7.15 -14.22 9.44
CA TRP A 75 7.42 -12.85 9.03
C TRP A 75 6.38 -11.87 9.56
N LEU A 76 5.09 -12.19 9.37
CA LEU A 76 3.95 -11.31 9.69
C LEU A 76 3.31 -11.63 11.04
N GLY A 77 3.68 -12.73 11.70
CA GLY A 77 3.20 -13.06 13.04
C GLY A 77 1.71 -13.40 13.11
N VAL A 78 1.14 -13.87 11.99
CA VAL A 78 -0.26 -14.28 11.86
C VAL A 78 -0.40 -15.80 11.92
N ASP A 79 -1.58 -16.29 12.27
CA ASP A 79 -1.94 -17.71 12.15
C ASP A 79 -2.57 -17.97 10.77
N THR A 80 -1.76 -18.45 9.81
CA THR A 80 -2.23 -18.62 8.43
C THR A 80 -3.26 -19.75 8.31
N ASN A 81 -3.21 -20.75 9.19
CA ASN A 81 -4.20 -21.84 9.20
C ASN A 81 -5.58 -21.33 9.65
N LEU A 82 -5.62 -20.56 10.74
CA LEU A 82 -6.85 -19.93 11.21
C LEU A 82 -7.42 -18.98 10.15
N MET A 83 -6.56 -18.20 9.50
CA MET A 83 -6.98 -17.32 8.40
C MET A 83 -7.55 -18.12 7.23
N LYS A 84 -6.87 -19.17 6.75
CA LYS A 84 -7.39 -20.04 5.66
C LYS A 84 -8.73 -20.69 6.00
N GLN A 85 -8.97 -21.04 7.26
CA GLN A 85 -10.24 -21.65 7.70
C GLN A 85 -11.41 -20.66 7.71
N LYS A 86 -11.14 -19.36 7.87
CA LYS A 86 -12.16 -18.33 8.04
C LYS A 86 -12.33 -17.41 6.84
N ILE A 87 -11.29 -17.26 6.02
CA ILE A 87 -11.35 -16.47 4.79
C ILE A 87 -12.19 -17.23 3.75
N HIS A 88 -13.19 -16.55 3.22
CA HIS A 88 -13.93 -17.02 2.05
C HIS A 88 -13.17 -16.63 0.78
N GLY A 89 -13.06 -17.54 -0.19
CA GLY A 89 -12.31 -17.31 -1.43
C GLY A 89 -10.83 -17.67 -1.32
N ASP A 90 -10.03 -17.23 -2.28
CA ASP A 90 -8.61 -17.61 -2.39
C ASP A 90 -7.75 -16.41 -2.77
N TYR A 91 -6.98 -15.93 -1.79
CA TYR A 91 -6.08 -14.79 -1.92
C TYR A 91 -4.96 -15.03 -2.94
N THR A 92 -4.39 -16.24 -2.97
CA THR A 92 -3.28 -16.59 -3.86
C THR A 92 -3.79 -16.72 -5.29
N LYS A 93 -4.94 -17.38 -5.47
CA LYS A 93 -5.60 -17.46 -6.77
C LYS A 93 -5.98 -16.08 -7.30
N CYS A 94 -6.58 -15.23 -6.48
CA CYS A 94 -6.91 -13.85 -6.86
C CYS A 94 -5.67 -13.07 -7.35
N THR A 95 -4.55 -13.19 -6.62
CA THR A 95 -3.26 -12.58 -7.01
C THR A 95 -2.74 -13.15 -8.34
N ARG A 96 -2.86 -14.47 -8.55
CA ARG A 96 -2.43 -15.14 -9.78
C ARG A 96 -3.27 -14.71 -10.99
N GLU A 97 -4.59 -14.73 -10.86
CA GLU A 97 -5.54 -14.32 -11.91
C GLU A 97 -5.27 -12.88 -12.36
N PHE A 98 -4.89 -11.99 -11.44
CA PHE A 98 -4.48 -10.63 -11.77
C PHE A 98 -3.24 -10.59 -12.67
N ILE A 99 -2.17 -11.29 -12.27
CA ILE A 99 -0.90 -11.32 -13.00
C ILE A 99 -1.10 -11.94 -14.39
N GLU A 100 -1.83 -13.06 -14.46
CA GLU A 100 -2.15 -13.74 -15.72
C GLU A 100 -2.95 -12.81 -16.65
N SER A 101 -3.96 -12.12 -16.12
CA SER A 101 -4.77 -11.16 -16.90
C SER A 101 -3.93 -10.00 -17.45
N ILE A 102 -2.93 -9.52 -16.69
CA ILE A 102 -1.98 -8.52 -17.20
C ILE A 102 -1.11 -9.12 -18.30
N LYS A 103 -0.54 -10.31 -18.09
CA LYS A 103 0.36 -10.92 -19.07
C LYS A 103 -0.34 -11.30 -20.36
N ASP A 104 -1.63 -11.60 -20.31
CA ASP A 104 -2.46 -11.83 -21.50
C ASP A 104 -2.72 -10.53 -22.27
N ARG A 105 -2.98 -9.41 -21.59
CA ARG A 105 -3.34 -8.12 -22.23
C ARG A 105 -2.14 -7.25 -22.59
N TRP A 106 -1.13 -7.21 -21.72
CA TRP A 106 0.12 -6.46 -21.86
C TRP A 106 1.33 -7.36 -21.57
N PRO A 107 1.71 -8.26 -22.49
CA PRO A 107 2.81 -9.20 -22.30
C PRO A 107 4.14 -8.52 -21.93
N ASP A 108 4.37 -7.34 -22.51
CA ASP A 108 5.59 -6.55 -22.38
C ASP A 108 5.61 -5.65 -21.13
N MET A 109 4.55 -5.65 -20.30
CA MET A 109 4.54 -4.87 -19.06
C MET A 109 5.62 -5.37 -18.11
N ASP A 110 6.43 -4.44 -17.61
CA ASP A 110 7.53 -4.72 -16.71
C ASP A 110 7.05 -5.16 -15.32
N GLU A 111 7.91 -5.87 -14.60
CA GLU A 111 7.60 -6.41 -13.27
C GLU A 111 7.32 -5.31 -12.22
N GLY A 112 7.93 -4.13 -12.37
CA GLY A 112 7.73 -2.99 -11.47
C GLY A 112 6.32 -2.44 -11.57
N SER A 113 5.83 -2.21 -12.80
CA SER A 113 4.45 -1.78 -13.06
C SER A 113 3.41 -2.80 -12.57
N ILE A 114 3.67 -4.10 -12.76
CA ILE A 114 2.79 -5.17 -12.24
C ILE A 114 2.76 -5.14 -10.71
N PHE A 115 3.92 -5.00 -10.08
CA PHE A 115 4.02 -4.94 -8.61
C PHE A 115 3.35 -3.69 -8.04
N GLN A 116 3.48 -2.54 -8.72
CA GLN A 116 2.77 -1.31 -8.36
C GLN A 116 1.27 -1.53 -8.31
N ALA A 117 0.70 -2.17 -9.34
CA ALA A 117 -0.72 -2.48 -9.41
C ALA A 117 -1.16 -3.51 -8.36
N LEU A 118 -0.32 -4.52 -8.09
CA LEU A 118 -0.59 -5.55 -7.08
C LEU A 118 -0.80 -4.99 -5.66
N ARG A 119 -0.18 -3.85 -5.33
CA ARG A 119 -0.40 -3.19 -4.03
C ARG A 119 -1.88 -2.91 -3.79
N ASN A 120 -2.60 -2.40 -4.79
CA ASN A 120 -4.04 -2.12 -4.68
C ASN A 120 -4.87 -3.41 -4.60
N VAL A 121 -4.50 -4.44 -5.38
CA VAL A 121 -5.14 -5.76 -5.31
C VAL A 121 -5.06 -6.33 -3.88
N TRP A 122 -3.91 -6.23 -3.23
CA TRP A 122 -3.73 -6.76 -1.87
C TRP A 122 -4.51 -5.99 -0.81
N ILE A 123 -4.64 -4.67 -0.97
CA ILE A 123 -5.53 -3.86 -0.13
C ILE A 123 -6.98 -4.28 -0.36
N MET A 124 -7.45 -4.35 -1.61
CA MET A 124 -8.83 -4.74 -1.93
C MET A 124 -9.16 -6.18 -1.50
N ASN A 125 -8.23 -7.12 -1.62
CA ASN A 125 -8.38 -8.47 -1.06
C ASN A 125 -8.52 -8.45 0.46
N THR A 126 -7.77 -7.57 1.13
CA THR A 126 -7.90 -7.38 2.58
C THR A 126 -9.25 -6.77 2.96
N ILE A 127 -9.78 -5.84 2.16
CA ILE A 127 -11.13 -5.27 2.34
C ILE A 127 -12.19 -6.35 2.18
N GLN A 128 -12.06 -7.23 1.17
CA GLN A 128 -12.95 -8.39 1.00
C GLN A 128 -12.95 -9.26 2.27
N ILE A 129 -11.77 -9.53 2.84
CA ILE A 129 -11.65 -10.28 4.11
C ILE A 129 -12.30 -9.54 5.27
N ILE A 130 -12.05 -8.23 5.44
CA ILE A 130 -12.63 -7.37 6.50
C ILE A 130 -14.15 -7.44 6.52
N HIS A 131 -14.76 -7.48 5.35
CA HIS A 131 -16.21 -7.51 5.19
C HIS A 131 -16.79 -8.90 4.95
N GLU A 132 -15.99 -9.95 5.17
CA GLU A 132 -16.42 -11.35 5.11
C GLU A 132 -17.06 -11.73 3.76
N ILE A 133 -16.65 -11.04 2.69
CA ILE A 133 -17.05 -11.36 1.32
C ILE A 133 -15.97 -12.21 0.63
N PRO A 134 -16.33 -13.08 -0.33
CA PRO A 134 -15.38 -13.98 -0.95
C PRO A 134 -14.25 -13.23 -1.67
N VAL A 135 -13.00 -13.52 -1.33
CA VAL A 135 -11.81 -12.98 -2.01
C VAL A 135 -11.77 -13.50 -3.44
N THR A 136 -12.12 -12.63 -4.38
CA THR A 136 -12.17 -12.90 -5.81
C THR A 136 -11.66 -11.71 -6.61
N MET A 137 -11.20 -11.95 -7.84
CA MET A 137 -10.79 -10.88 -8.76
C MET A 137 -12.02 -10.38 -9.54
N THR A 138 -12.54 -9.21 -9.17
CA THR A 138 -13.65 -8.56 -9.88
C THR A 138 -13.14 -7.67 -11.02
N ASN A 139 -14.02 -7.23 -11.92
CA ASN A 139 -13.62 -6.30 -12.98
C ASN A 139 -13.14 -4.98 -12.38
N ALA A 140 -13.81 -4.50 -11.33
CA ALA A 140 -13.46 -3.27 -10.65
C ALA A 140 -12.08 -3.34 -9.95
N ILE A 141 -11.78 -4.45 -9.25
CA ILE A 141 -10.47 -4.66 -8.60
C ILE A 141 -9.36 -4.67 -9.65
N PHE A 142 -9.53 -5.46 -10.72
CA PHE A 142 -8.56 -5.52 -11.81
C PHE A 142 -8.36 -4.14 -12.43
N ALA A 143 -9.45 -3.50 -12.84
CA ALA A 143 -9.42 -2.26 -13.60
C ALA A 143 -8.79 -1.11 -12.82
N TYR A 144 -9.20 -0.90 -11.56
CA TYR A 144 -8.64 0.19 -10.76
C TYR A 144 -7.17 -0.03 -10.42
N SER A 145 -6.79 -1.27 -10.12
CA SER A 145 -5.38 -1.61 -9.89
C SER A 145 -4.53 -1.30 -11.13
N MET A 146 -5.07 -1.53 -12.34
CA MET A 146 -4.40 -1.19 -13.60
C MET A 146 -4.42 0.29 -13.95
N LEU A 147 -5.39 1.06 -13.47
CA LEU A 147 -5.41 2.50 -13.73
C LEU A 147 -4.12 3.17 -13.24
N TYR A 148 -3.53 2.75 -12.12
CA TYR A 148 -2.29 3.34 -11.59
C TYR A 148 -1.10 3.25 -12.54
N PRO A 149 -0.56 2.07 -12.90
CA PRO A 149 0.58 2.01 -13.82
C PRO A 149 0.24 2.55 -15.22
N LEU A 150 -1.04 2.58 -15.62
CA LEU A 150 -1.43 3.20 -16.88
C LEU A 150 -1.43 4.73 -16.78
N THR A 151 -1.88 5.33 -15.68
CA THR A 151 -1.94 6.79 -15.53
C THR A 151 -0.63 7.37 -15.03
N ASP A 152 -0.08 6.83 -13.95
CA ASP A 152 1.02 7.44 -13.20
C ASP A 152 2.31 7.35 -14.02
N ASN A 153 2.64 6.18 -14.57
CA ASN A 153 3.82 6.03 -15.43
C ASN A 153 3.75 6.94 -16.68
N TYR A 154 2.56 7.18 -17.22
CA TYR A 154 2.37 8.13 -18.33
C TYR A 154 2.54 9.60 -17.88
N LEU A 155 2.05 9.93 -16.69
CA LEU A 155 2.21 11.26 -16.11
C LEU A 155 3.64 11.55 -15.65
N ASP A 156 4.40 10.53 -15.32
CA ASP A 156 5.80 10.65 -14.89
C ASP A 156 6.80 10.56 -16.05
N ASP A 157 6.41 10.02 -17.22
CA ASP A 157 7.29 9.91 -18.38
C ASP A 157 7.76 11.29 -18.89
N GLU A 158 9.04 11.61 -18.72
CA GLU A 158 9.68 12.85 -19.17
C GLU A 158 9.62 13.06 -20.69
N LYS A 159 9.42 11.98 -21.47
CA LYS A 159 9.31 12.05 -22.94
C LYS A 159 7.96 12.58 -23.40
N VAL A 160 6.94 12.57 -22.53
CA VAL A 160 5.61 13.08 -22.84
C VAL A 160 5.56 14.57 -22.50
N LEU A 161 5.12 15.39 -23.47
CA LEU A 161 5.06 16.84 -23.27
C LEU A 161 4.05 17.21 -22.17
N LEU A 162 4.38 18.22 -21.35
CA LEU A 162 3.47 18.72 -20.30
C LEU A 162 2.07 19.07 -20.83
N SER A 163 2.00 19.67 -22.03
CA SER A 163 0.73 20.01 -22.66
C SER A 163 -0.11 18.79 -23.06
N GLU A 164 0.55 17.65 -23.34
CA GLU A 164 -0.13 16.39 -23.63
C GLU A 164 -0.65 15.76 -22.34
N LYS A 165 0.17 15.71 -21.28
CA LYS A 165 -0.24 15.29 -19.93
C LYS A 165 -1.48 16.07 -19.46
N GLN A 166 -1.47 17.40 -19.59
CA GLN A 166 -2.62 18.25 -19.23
C GLN A 166 -3.88 17.91 -20.04
N LYS A 167 -3.76 17.71 -21.35
CA LYS A 167 -4.89 17.35 -22.21
C LYS A 167 -5.43 15.96 -21.86
N PHE A 168 -4.54 15.01 -21.58
CA PHE A 168 -4.88 13.66 -21.13
C PHE A 168 -5.67 13.70 -19.81
N VAL A 169 -5.13 14.36 -18.78
CA VAL A 169 -5.78 14.52 -17.47
C VAL A 169 -7.19 15.09 -17.61
N LEU A 170 -7.35 16.14 -18.43
CA LEU A 170 -8.67 16.73 -18.66
C LEU A 170 -9.64 15.78 -19.38
N ARG A 171 -9.18 14.99 -20.36
CA ARG A 171 -10.03 13.98 -21.02
C ARG A 171 -10.38 12.84 -20.07
N PHE A 172 -9.40 12.35 -19.30
CA PHE A 172 -9.62 11.27 -18.36
C PHE A 172 -10.61 11.68 -17.26
N ARG A 173 -10.50 12.91 -16.74
CA ARG A 173 -11.54 13.48 -15.87
C ARG A 173 -12.93 13.40 -16.49
N LYS A 174 -13.10 13.89 -17.72
CA LYS A 174 -14.40 13.85 -18.42
C LYS A 174 -14.92 12.42 -18.56
N ARG A 175 -14.04 11.46 -18.82
CA ARG A 175 -14.39 10.02 -18.86
C ARG A 175 -14.87 9.52 -17.50
N LEU A 176 -14.21 9.91 -16.40
CA LEU A 176 -14.60 9.57 -15.04
C LEU A 176 -15.92 10.24 -14.63
N GLU A 177 -16.18 11.47 -15.10
CA GLU A 177 -17.47 12.19 -14.94
C GLU A 177 -18.63 11.55 -15.74
N GLY A 178 -18.34 10.55 -16.58
CA GLY A 178 -19.33 9.87 -17.41
C GLY A 178 -19.71 10.64 -18.68
N LEU A 179 -18.94 11.66 -19.05
CA LEU A 179 -19.15 12.38 -20.31
C LEU A 179 -18.70 11.52 -21.49
N ASN A 180 -19.41 11.65 -22.61
CA ASN A 180 -19.04 10.96 -23.84
C ASN A 180 -17.81 11.62 -24.48
N VAL A 181 -16.64 11.06 -24.21
CA VAL A 181 -15.36 11.45 -24.80
C VAL A 181 -14.72 10.22 -25.44
N SER A 182 -14.07 10.41 -26.60
CA SER A 182 -13.34 9.34 -27.29
C SER A 182 -11.86 9.39 -26.92
N PRO A 183 -11.20 8.23 -26.74
CA PRO A 183 -9.76 8.19 -26.56
C PRO A 183 -9.07 8.61 -27.85
N ILE A 184 -7.93 9.29 -27.74
CA ILE A 184 -7.21 9.79 -28.92
C ILE A 184 -6.06 8.88 -29.39
N ASN A 185 -5.72 7.85 -28.61
CA ASN A 185 -4.67 6.88 -28.90
C ASN A 185 -4.96 5.55 -28.17
N SER A 186 -4.12 4.53 -28.43
CA SER A 186 -4.26 3.20 -27.83
C SER A 186 -4.12 3.19 -26.30
N HIS A 187 -3.25 4.06 -25.77
CA HIS A 187 -3.05 4.15 -24.33
C HIS A 187 -4.27 4.71 -23.60
N GLU A 188 -4.88 5.77 -24.12
CA GLU A 188 -6.16 6.28 -23.60
C GLU A 188 -7.29 5.27 -23.78
N GLN A 189 -7.28 4.47 -24.85
CA GLN A 189 -8.24 3.39 -25.04
C GLN A 189 -8.12 2.35 -23.91
N ASP A 190 -6.91 1.93 -23.55
CA ASP A 190 -6.69 1.01 -22.44
C ASP A 190 -7.22 1.56 -21.11
N ILE A 191 -6.97 2.84 -20.81
CA ILE A 191 -7.48 3.52 -19.61
C ILE A 191 -9.01 3.61 -19.64
N PHE A 192 -9.60 3.94 -20.79
CA PHE A 192 -11.05 4.06 -20.92
C PHE A 192 -11.75 2.70 -20.83
N ASP A 193 -11.09 1.63 -21.28
CA ASP A 193 -11.54 0.25 -21.10
C ASP A 193 -11.55 -0.14 -19.62
N MET A 194 -10.56 0.29 -18.84
CA MET A 194 -10.56 0.05 -17.39
C MET A 194 -11.76 0.74 -16.72
N VAL A 195 -12.06 1.99 -17.08
CA VAL A 195 -13.29 2.66 -16.58
C VAL A 195 -14.55 1.90 -17.02
N SER A 196 -14.57 1.39 -18.26
CA SER A 196 -15.69 0.59 -18.75
C SER A 196 -15.83 -0.75 -18.01
N LEU A 197 -14.74 -1.35 -17.54
CA LEU A 197 -14.76 -2.56 -16.69
C LEU A 197 -15.35 -2.25 -15.31
N ILE A 198 -15.01 -1.11 -14.71
CA ILE A 198 -15.64 -0.66 -13.45
C ILE A 198 -17.15 -0.46 -13.65
N GLU A 199 -17.57 0.11 -14.78
CA GLU A 199 -18.99 0.33 -15.11
C GLU A 199 -19.79 -0.98 -15.31
N LYS A 200 -19.12 -2.12 -15.57
CA LYS A 200 -19.79 -3.43 -15.60
C LYS A 200 -20.19 -3.92 -14.21
N ASP A 201 -19.37 -3.61 -13.20
CA ASP A 201 -19.63 -4.00 -11.81
C ASP A 201 -20.50 -2.95 -11.09
N PHE A 202 -20.35 -1.67 -11.43
CA PHE A 202 -21.04 -0.56 -10.78
C PHE A 202 -21.75 0.36 -11.78
N SER A 203 -23.08 0.43 -11.66
CA SER A 203 -23.88 1.44 -12.37
C SER A 203 -23.69 2.83 -11.76
N ARG A 204 -23.41 3.83 -12.60
CA ARG A 204 -23.26 5.24 -12.19
C ARG A 204 -24.46 5.80 -11.43
N ASP A 205 -25.67 5.38 -11.80
CA ASP A 205 -26.91 5.88 -11.18
C ASP A 205 -27.14 5.26 -9.79
N LYS A 206 -26.68 4.03 -9.58
CA LYS A 206 -26.88 3.28 -8.33
C LYS A 206 -25.72 3.42 -7.35
N HIS A 207 -24.51 3.63 -7.87
CA HIS A 207 -23.28 3.74 -7.10
C HIS A 207 -22.50 5.01 -7.50
N PRO A 208 -23.10 6.21 -7.41
CA PRO A 208 -22.41 7.45 -7.78
C PRO A 208 -21.13 7.65 -6.97
N GLU A 209 -21.10 7.22 -5.70
CA GLU A 209 -19.95 7.35 -4.81
C GLU A 209 -18.72 6.59 -5.28
N VAL A 210 -18.89 5.48 -6.02
CA VAL A 210 -17.76 4.78 -6.65
C VAL A 210 -17.04 5.72 -7.61
N PHE A 211 -17.78 6.39 -8.49
CA PHE A 211 -17.19 7.31 -9.47
C PHE A 211 -16.76 8.63 -8.84
N GLU A 212 -17.45 9.11 -7.80
CA GLU A 212 -16.97 10.24 -6.99
C GLU A 212 -15.61 9.93 -6.34
N SER A 213 -15.40 8.71 -5.86
CA SER A 213 -14.12 8.29 -5.25
C SER A 213 -12.98 8.22 -6.27
N LEU A 214 -13.25 7.75 -7.50
CA LEU A 214 -12.30 7.77 -8.60
C LEU A 214 -11.91 9.20 -8.99
N LEU A 215 -12.89 10.11 -9.02
CA LEU A 215 -12.63 11.53 -9.26
C LEU A 215 -11.80 12.16 -8.14
N LEU A 216 -12.04 11.78 -6.89
CA LEU A 216 -11.29 12.27 -5.74
C LEU A 216 -9.80 11.92 -5.84
N ILE A 217 -9.46 10.65 -6.10
CA ILE A 217 -8.04 10.26 -6.21
C ILE A 217 -7.40 10.86 -7.47
N HIS A 218 -8.15 10.98 -8.57
CA HIS A 218 -7.70 11.68 -9.77
C HIS A 218 -7.41 13.17 -9.48
N ASP A 219 -8.25 13.84 -8.69
CA ASP A 219 -8.02 15.23 -8.24
C ASP A 219 -6.77 15.36 -7.36
N GLY A 220 -6.49 14.35 -6.53
CA GLY A 220 -5.23 14.22 -5.79
C GLY A 220 -4.02 14.22 -6.72
N GLN A 221 -4.01 13.35 -7.74
CA GLN A 221 -2.94 13.27 -8.74
C GLN A 221 -2.77 14.57 -9.54
N CYS A 222 -3.88 15.21 -9.94
CA CYS A 222 -3.85 16.51 -10.60
C CYS A 222 -3.27 17.62 -9.73
N THR A 223 -3.46 17.51 -8.41
CA THR A 223 -2.95 18.49 -7.46
C THR A 223 -1.44 18.35 -7.31
N SER A 224 -0.89 17.13 -7.28
CA SER A 224 0.57 16.89 -7.29
C SER A 224 1.27 17.58 -8.47
N LEU A 225 0.70 17.54 -9.68
CA LEU A 225 1.24 18.28 -10.84
C LEU A 225 1.28 19.81 -10.64
N LYS A 226 0.39 20.36 -9.82
CA LYS A 226 0.34 21.81 -9.52
C LYS A 226 1.28 22.19 -8.37
N GLN A 227 1.66 21.25 -7.51
CA GLN A 227 2.51 21.49 -6.35
C GLN A 227 3.95 21.87 -6.74
N GLN A 228 4.43 21.44 -7.91
CA GLN A 228 5.80 21.70 -8.41
C GLN A 228 6.15 23.19 -8.54
N ASN A 229 5.18 24.11 -8.50
CA ASN A 229 5.39 25.55 -8.69
C ASN A 229 4.91 26.42 -7.51
N LYS A 230 4.55 25.84 -6.36
CA LYS A 230 4.00 26.59 -5.21
C LYS A 230 4.74 26.25 -3.92
N ILE A 231 5.14 27.29 -3.18
CA ILE A 231 5.61 27.14 -1.79
C ILE A 231 4.38 26.85 -0.92
N LEU A 232 4.35 25.66 -0.31
CA LEU A 232 3.27 25.23 0.56
C LEU A 232 3.65 25.36 2.04
N THR A 233 2.67 25.66 2.87
CA THR A 233 2.81 25.58 4.33
C THR A 233 2.76 24.12 4.80
N GLU A 234 3.31 23.84 5.99
CA GLU A 234 3.22 22.51 6.63
C GLU A 234 1.78 21.98 6.66
N LYS A 235 0.82 22.85 7.02
CA LYS A 235 -0.60 22.50 7.09
C LYS A 235 -1.17 22.12 5.73
N GLU A 236 -0.78 22.83 4.66
CA GLU A 236 -1.20 22.49 3.30
C GLU A 236 -0.58 21.16 2.85
N ILE A 237 0.71 20.95 3.10
CA ILE A 237 1.41 19.68 2.79
C ILE A 237 0.72 18.51 3.48
N LEU A 238 0.51 18.62 4.80
CA LEU A 238 -0.12 17.56 5.59
C LEU A 238 -1.54 17.27 5.10
N LYS A 239 -2.32 18.32 4.80
CA LYS A 239 -3.67 18.17 4.25
C LYS A 239 -3.65 17.42 2.92
N LEU A 240 -2.71 17.74 2.05
CA LEU A 240 -2.58 17.10 0.74
C LEU A 240 -2.18 15.63 0.86
N SER A 241 -1.22 15.29 1.72
CA SER A 241 -0.89 13.88 2.02
C SER A 241 -2.11 13.15 2.58
N PHE A 242 -2.88 13.77 3.48
CA PHE A 242 -4.05 13.14 4.08
C PHE A 242 -5.16 12.90 3.04
N GLU A 243 -5.45 13.89 2.19
CA GLU A 243 -6.44 13.78 1.13
C GLU A 243 -6.03 12.71 0.10
N LYS A 244 -4.76 12.68 -0.33
CA LYS A 244 -4.26 11.68 -1.29
C LYS A 244 -4.35 10.26 -0.72
N GLY A 245 -3.78 10.04 0.47
CA GLY A 245 -3.79 8.73 1.11
C GLY A 245 -5.20 8.24 1.42
N GLY A 246 -6.01 9.11 2.03
CA GLY A 246 -7.39 8.80 2.35
C GLY A 246 -8.22 8.49 1.11
N ALA A 247 -8.06 9.26 0.03
CA ALA A 247 -8.76 9.02 -1.23
C ALA A 247 -8.43 7.66 -1.83
N SER A 248 -7.16 7.26 -1.81
CA SER A 248 -6.69 6.01 -2.41
C SER A 248 -7.41 4.81 -1.83
N VAL A 249 -7.41 4.66 -0.50
CA VAL A 249 -8.01 3.49 0.17
C VAL A 249 -9.54 3.60 0.25
N VAL A 250 -10.10 4.82 0.26
CA VAL A 250 -11.55 4.99 0.13
C VAL A 250 -12.05 4.56 -1.25
N ALA A 251 -11.30 4.84 -2.32
CA ALA A 251 -11.62 4.33 -3.65
C ALA A 251 -11.54 2.81 -3.69
N ASP A 252 -10.48 2.20 -3.14
CA ASP A 252 -10.39 0.73 -2.98
C ASP A 252 -11.64 0.16 -2.29
N ALA A 253 -12.07 0.79 -1.19
CA ALA A 253 -13.22 0.34 -0.42
C ALA A 253 -14.54 0.47 -1.19
N TYR A 254 -14.77 1.56 -1.91
CA TYR A 254 -15.95 1.70 -2.77
C TYR A 254 -15.95 0.70 -3.92
N LEU A 255 -14.81 0.42 -4.53
CA LEU A 255 -14.69 -0.55 -5.63
C LEU A 255 -14.87 -2.01 -5.18
N VAL A 256 -14.73 -2.28 -3.88
CA VAL A 256 -15.01 -3.60 -3.30
C VAL A 256 -16.44 -3.69 -2.76
N LEU A 257 -16.95 -2.64 -2.12
CA LEU A 257 -18.19 -2.69 -1.32
C LEU A 257 -19.38 -2.01 -2.00
N GLY A 258 -19.15 -1.15 -3.00
CA GLY A 258 -20.14 -0.32 -3.68
C GLY A 258 -20.65 0.86 -2.84
N GLU A 259 -20.76 0.70 -1.52
CA GLU A 259 -21.23 1.70 -0.57
C GLU A 259 -20.44 1.63 0.74
N LEU A 260 -20.29 2.77 1.42
CA LEU A 260 -19.61 2.85 2.72
C LEU A 260 -20.50 3.55 3.75
N ASN A 261 -20.63 2.93 4.92
CA ASN A 261 -21.15 3.59 6.10
C ASN A 261 -20.09 4.50 6.75
N GLN A 262 -20.48 5.25 7.78
CA GLN A 262 -19.58 6.21 8.43
C GLN A 262 -18.37 5.56 9.11
N GLU A 263 -18.53 4.38 9.71
CA GLU A 263 -17.45 3.66 10.38
C GLU A 263 -16.43 3.13 9.38
N GLN A 264 -16.91 2.55 8.27
CA GLN A 264 -16.09 2.10 7.15
C GLN A 264 -15.32 3.27 6.53
N LEU A 265 -16.02 4.37 6.19
CA LEU A 265 -15.38 5.56 5.63
C LEU A 265 -14.30 6.12 6.57
N ARG A 266 -14.58 6.17 7.88
CA ARG A 266 -13.60 6.61 8.88
C ARG A 266 -12.38 5.71 8.91
N PHE A 267 -12.58 4.39 8.95
CA PHE A 267 -11.48 3.42 8.97
C PHE A 267 -10.62 3.50 7.71
N TYR A 268 -11.21 3.42 6.52
CA TYR A 268 -10.47 3.41 5.26
C TYR A 268 -9.78 4.74 4.97
N THR A 269 -10.39 5.88 5.32
CA THR A 269 -9.72 7.19 5.27
C THR A 269 -8.48 7.19 6.17
N GLY A 270 -8.62 6.76 7.43
CA GLY A 270 -7.51 6.74 8.38
C GLY A 270 -6.38 5.82 7.94
N TYR A 271 -6.72 4.61 7.51
CA TYR A 271 -5.74 3.62 7.06
C TYR A 271 -4.97 4.11 5.84
N GLY A 272 -5.66 4.76 4.88
CA GLY A 272 -5.02 5.41 3.74
C GLY A 272 -4.08 6.55 4.12
N ILE A 273 -4.44 7.38 5.11
CA ILE A 273 -3.55 8.42 5.65
C ILE A 273 -2.26 7.79 6.22
N ALA A 274 -2.40 6.71 7.00
CA ALA A 274 -1.24 6.04 7.60
C ALA A 274 -0.31 5.42 6.54
N LEU A 275 -0.88 4.85 5.47
CA LEU A 275 -0.11 4.32 4.34
C LEU A 275 0.61 5.43 3.57
N GLN A 276 -0.07 6.55 3.27
CA GLN A 276 0.57 7.67 2.56
C GLN A 276 1.73 8.28 3.36
N LEU A 277 1.60 8.41 4.68
CA LEU A 277 2.72 8.88 5.50
C LEU A 277 3.87 7.86 5.55
N ALA A 278 3.60 6.57 5.43
CA ALA A 278 4.64 5.55 5.36
C ALA A 278 5.35 5.58 3.99
N ASP A 279 4.60 5.79 2.91
CA ASP A 279 5.13 5.98 1.56
C ASP A 279 5.98 7.28 1.47
N ASP A 280 5.48 8.42 1.96
CA ASP A 280 6.24 9.69 2.04
C ASP A 280 7.56 9.54 2.83
N LEU A 281 7.59 8.63 3.82
CA LEU A 281 8.81 8.30 4.56
C LEU A 281 9.73 7.38 3.76
N GLN A 282 9.19 6.41 3.03
CA GLN A 282 9.96 5.50 2.19
C GLN A 282 10.65 6.26 1.04
N ASP A 283 9.92 7.19 0.42
CA ASP A 283 10.35 7.91 -0.78
C ASP A 283 11.07 9.23 -0.46
N LEU A 284 11.34 9.49 0.82
CA LEU A 284 11.98 10.70 1.35
C LEU A 284 13.20 11.20 0.56
N SER A 285 14.13 10.33 0.16
CA SER A 285 15.29 10.75 -0.67
C SER A 285 14.89 11.14 -2.08
N GLU A 286 13.99 10.38 -2.70
CA GLU A 286 13.52 10.57 -4.08
C GLU A 286 12.67 11.84 -4.17
N ASP A 287 11.73 12.03 -3.23
CA ASP A 287 10.92 13.23 -3.15
C ASP A 287 11.78 14.50 -2.94
N LEU A 288 12.91 14.41 -2.21
CA LEU A 288 13.84 15.53 -2.07
C LEU A 288 14.53 15.87 -3.40
N GLU A 289 14.93 14.84 -4.17
CA GLU A 289 15.56 14.99 -5.48
C GLU A 289 14.61 15.61 -6.50
N HIS A 290 13.33 15.21 -6.48
CA HIS A 290 12.30 15.71 -7.39
C HIS A 290 11.54 16.94 -6.89
N HIS A 291 11.94 17.52 -5.75
CA HIS A 291 11.28 18.67 -5.12
C HIS A 291 9.78 18.45 -4.82
N HIS A 292 9.43 17.21 -4.47
CA HIS A 292 8.11 16.86 -3.97
C HIS A 292 8.05 17.15 -2.47
N TYR A 293 7.22 18.11 -2.09
CA TYR A 293 7.11 18.55 -0.69
C TYR A 293 6.17 17.63 0.10
N THR A 294 6.74 16.73 0.88
CA THR A 294 6.05 15.90 1.88
C THR A 294 6.34 16.41 3.30
N LEU A 295 5.64 15.87 4.31
CA LEU A 295 5.86 16.21 5.72
C LEU A 295 7.32 15.96 6.13
N TYR A 296 7.89 14.84 5.69
CA TYR A 296 9.26 14.45 6.03
C TYR A 296 10.32 15.31 5.33
N ASN A 297 10.00 15.87 4.15
CA ASN A 297 10.89 16.81 3.45
C ASN A 297 10.80 18.22 4.01
N PHE A 298 9.61 18.63 4.45
CA PHE A 298 9.39 19.93 5.06
C PHE A 298 10.18 20.10 6.37
N HIS A 299 10.29 19.03 7.17
CA HIS A 299 11.06 19.06 8.40
C HIS A 299 12.54 18.72 8.18
N GLU A 300 13.41 19.67 8.52
CA GLU A 300 14.86 19.54 8.29
C GLU A 300 15.59 18.74 9.37
N SER A 301 15.09 18.76 10.62
CA SER A 301 15.78 18.08 11.73
C SER A 301 15.38 16.61 11.86
N ALA A 302 16.36 15.79 12.24
CA ALA A 302 16.15 14.36 12.53
C ALA A 302 15.13 14.15 13.67
N GLU A 303 15.07 15.07 14.62
CA GLU A 303 14.14 15.05 15.75
C GLU A 303 12.70 15.29 15.32
N GLN A 304 12.46 16.22 14.38
CA GLN A 304 11.13 16.47 13.84
C GLN A 304 10.65 15.27 13.02
N ARG A 305 11.47 14.76 12.09
CA ARG A 305 11.13 13.56 11.31
C ARG A 305 10.80 12.37 12.22
N TRP A 306 11.58 12.18 13.28
CA TRP A 306 11.30 11.15 14.29
C TRP A 306 10.01 11.38 15.07
N SER A 307 9.65 12.63 15.35
CA SER A 307 8.37 13.01 15.95
C SER A 307 7.21 12.64 15.04
N ASP A 308 7.31 12.94 13.75
CA ASP A 308 6.27 12.63 12.76
C ASP A 308 6.09 11.13 12.58
N THR A 309 7.19 10.38 12.51
CA THR A 309 7.11 8.91 12.45
C THR A 309 6.41 8.33 13.69
N ARG A 310 6.65 8.90 14.88
CA ARG A 310 5.94 8.49 16.11
C ARG A 310 4.45 8.81 16.07
N LYS A 311 4.10 10.00 15.59
CA LYS A 311 2.70 10.40 15.43
C LYS A 311 1.98 9.50 14.44
N MET A 312 2.60 9.17 13.31
CA MET A 312 2.09 8.23 12.32
C MET A 312 1.86 6.84 12.93
N MET A 313 2.82 6.30 13.68
CA MET A 313 2.65 5.00 14.36
C MET A 313 1.52 5.03 15.39
N GLY A 314 1.42 6.10 16.19
CA GLY A 314 0.30 6.27 17.11
C GLY A 314 -1.04 6.44 16.41
N LEU A 315 -1.07 7.09 15.23
CA LEU A 315 -2.25 7.18 14.38
C LEU A 315 -2.67 5.80 13.89
N CYS A 316 -1.75 4.98 13.42
CA CYS A 316 -1.99 3.58 13.07
C CYS A 316 -2.59 2.79 14.23
N ASP A 317 -2.00 2.86 15.43
CA ASP A 317 -2.51 2.14 16.61
C ASP A 317 -3.96 2.54 16.93
N GLU A 318 -4.29 3.83 16.84
CA GLU A 318 -5.65 4.33 17.02
C GLU A 318 -6.60 3.77 15.95
N ILE A 319 -6.20 3.81 14.67
CA ILE A 319 -7.02 3.32 13.54
C ILE A 319 -7.38 1.85 13.70
N LEU A 320 -6.42 1.03 14.12
CA LEU A 320 -6.61 -0.40 14.29
C LEU A 320 -7.56 -0.77 15.44
N THR A 321 -7.92 0.17 16.33
CA THR A 321 -8.91 -0.10 17.39
C THR A 321 -10.34 -0.25 16.86
N TYR A 322 -10.63 0.28 15.67
CA TYR A 322 -11.98 0.29 15.07
C TYR A 322 -12.04 -0.33 13.67
N VAL A 323 -11.27 -1.40 13.41
CA VAL A 323 -11.42 -2.23 12.19
C VAL A 323 -12.88 -2.70 12.06
N PRO A 324 -13.58 -2.42 10.93
CA PRO A 324 -15.01 -2.68 10.76
C PRO A 324 -15.31 -4.14 10.36
N MET A 325 -14.82 -5.09 11.16
CA MET A 325 -15.02 -6.54 10.99
C MET A 325 -15.86 -7.10 12.14
N ALA A 326 -16.79 -8.01 11.82
CA ALA A 326 -17.69 -8.63 12.79
C ALA A 326 -17.07 -9.87 13.46
N ASP A 327 -16.40 -10.76 12.72
CA ASP A 327 -15.69 -11.92 13.28
C ASP A 327 -14.53 -11.47 14.20
N SER A 328 -14.75 -11.57 15.52
CA SER A 328 -13.77 -11.14 16.53
C SER A 328 -12.46 -11.92 16.52
N VAL A 329 -12.49 -13.20 16.12
CA VAL A 329 -11.32 -14.07 16.07
C VAL A 329 -10.47 -13.72 14.86
N LEU A 330 -11.09 -13.61 13.68
CA LEU A 330 -10.39 -13.18 12.47
C LEU A 330 -9.91 -11.74 12.58
N LYS A 331 -10.69 -10.85 13.22
CA LYS A 331 -10.33 -9.46 13.48
C LYS A 331 -9.01 -9.34 14.23
N GLY A 332 -8.77 -10.21 15.21
CA GLY A 332 -7.49 -10.26 15.92
C GLY A 332 -6.31 -10.54 14.98
N GLN A 333 -6.46 -11.48 14.04
CA GLN A 333 -5.43 -11.81 13.05
C GLN A 333 -5.23 -10.68 12.04
N ILE A 334 -6.31 -10.04 11.58
CA ILE A 334 -6.24 -8.90 10.65
C ILE A 334 -5.58 -7.69 11.30
N ILE A 335 -5.91 -7.37 12.55
CA ILE A 335 -5.22 -6.30 13.29
C ILE A 335 -3.72 -6.58 13.40
N LEU A 336 -3.33 -7.83 13.70
CA LEU A 336 -1.92 -8.23 13.75
C LEU A 336 -1.25 -8.11 12.38
N LEU A 337 -1.91 -8.56 11.32
CA LEU A 337 -1.43 -8.44 9.94
C LEU A 337 -1.15 -6.98 9.58
N LEU A 338 -2.16 -6.11 9.71
CA LEU A 338 -2.06 -4.69 9.34
C LEU A 338 -1.00 -3.96 10.18
N LYS A 339 -0.95 -4.24 11.49
CA LYS A 339 0.05 -3.65 12.39
C LYS A 339 1.47 -4.07 12.02
N ASN A 340 1.70 -5.37 11.84
CA ASN A 340 3.03 -5.90 11.57
C ASN A 340 3.51 -5.50 10.17
N SER A 341 2.63 -5.46 9.18
CA SER A 341 2.96 -4.98 7.83
C SER A 341 3.34 -3.50 7.81
N LEU A 342 2.54 -2.62 8.43
CA LEU A 342 2.88 -1.19 8.53
C LEU A 342 4.16 -0.95 9.34
N GLN A 343 4.34 -1.69 10.43
CA GLN A 343 5.54 -1.60 11.24
C GLN A 343 6.78 -2.05 10.45
N LEU A 344 6.68 -3.11 9.63
CA LEU A 344 7.75 -3.54 8.75
C LEU A 344 8.08 -2.45 7.73
N LEU A 345 7.07 -1.97 6.99
CA LEU A 345 7.20 -0.93 5.98
C LEU A 345 7.91 0.31 6.54
N THR A 346 7.42 0.83 7.67
CA THR A 346 7.97 2.01 8.35
C THR A 346 9.42 1.80 8.75
N CYS A 347 9.77 0.60 9.22
CA CYS A 347 11.10 0.36 9.77
C CYS A 347 12.14 0.10 8.67
N ASP A 348 11.72 -0.54 7.58
CA ASP A 348 12.55 -0.65 6.37
C ASP A 348 12.77 0.75 5.77
N ALA A 349 11.74 1.60 5.69
CA ALA A 349 11.85 2.99 5.25
C ALA A 349 12.85 3.80 6.10
N ILE A 350 12.75 3.76 7.44
CA ILE A 350 13.72 4.44 8.33
C ILE A 350 15.14 3.92 8.12
N TYR A 351 15.32 2.63 7.85
CA TYR A 351 16.65 2.06 7.63
C TYR A 351 17.26 2.53 6.31
N GLU A 352 16.46 2.56 5.24
CA GLU A 352 16.88 3.08 3.93
C GLU A 352 17.22 4.57 4.03
N GLN A 353 16.38 5.32 4.73
CA GLN A 353 16.50 6.76 4.95
C GLN A 353 17.30 7.14 6.20
N ARG A 354 18.11 6.22 6.76
CA ARG A 354 18.79 6.38 8.07
C ARG A 354 19.66 7.63 8.22
N ASN A 355 20.11 8.22 7.12
CA ASN A 355 20.91 9.45 7.13
C ASN A 355 20.09 10.68 7.59
N PHE A 356 18.76 10.61 7.53
CA PHE A 356 17.84 11.64 7.98
C PHE A 356 17.36 11.44 9.42
N PHE A 357 17.84 10.41 10.11
CA PHE A 357 17.43 10.07 11.48
C PHE A 357 18.61 10.03 12.44
N SER A 358 18.36 10.36 13.71
CA SER A 358 19.40 10.32 14.73
C SER A 358 19.76 8.88 15.08
N ASN A 359 21.01 8.65 15.51
CA ASN A 359 21.46 7.34 15.99
C ASN A 359 20.58 6.78 17.13
N ASN A 360 19.96 7.66 17.93
CA ASN A 360 19.04 7.24 18.98
C ASN A 360 17.72 6.71 18.40
N ALA A 361 17.13 7.41 17.43
CA ALA A 361 15.94 6.95 16.71
C ALA A 361 16.18 5.57 16.09
N ILE A 362 17.28 5.40 15.35
CA ILE A 362 17.66 4.10 14.75
C ILE A 362 17.80 3.00 15.80
N LYS A 363 18.35 3.30 16.99
CA LYS A 363 18.45 2.32 18.10
C LYS A 363 17.08 1.93 18.64
N ILE A 364 16.15 2.87 18.77
CA ILE A 364 14.78 2.60 19.23
C ILE A 364 14.05 1.72 18.22
N VAL A 365 14.07 2.07 16.93
CA VAL A 365 13.44 1.27 15.86
C VAL A 365 13.97 -0.16 15.84
N ASN A 366 15.29 -0.33 15.95
CA ASN A 366 15.92 -1.65 16.04
C ASN A 366 15.40 -2.51 17.22
N ARG A 367 14.96 -1.86 18.32
CA ARG A 367 14.39 -2.52 19.50
C ARG A 367 12.89 -2.79 19.40
N MET A 368 12.19 -2.28 18.39
CA MET A 368 10.78 -2.60 18.20
C MET A 368 10.57 -3.81 17.29
N GLN A 369 11.55 -4.08 16.43
CA GLN A 369 11.39 -5.07 15.38
C GLN A 369 11.47 -6.51 15.86
N SER A 370 10.78 -7.40 15.15
CA SER A 370 10.90 -8.85 15.34
C SER A 370 12.31 -9.35 15.00
N VAL A 371 13.01 -8.64 14.12
CA VAL A 371 14.39 -8.86 13.67
C VAL A 371 15.13 -7.52 13.62
N ARG A 372 16.43 -7.46 13.90
CA ARG A 372 17.17 -6.17 13.84
C ARG A 372 17.17 -5.60 12.42
N LEU A 373 17.17 -4.27 12.25
CA LEU A 373 17.17 -3.63 10.92
C LEU A 373 18.34 -4.12 10.03
N LYS A 374 19.55 -4.23 10.60
CA LYS A 374 20.71 -4.79 9.89
C LYS A 374 20.51 -6.22 9.39
N HIS A 375 19.59 -6.96 9.99
CA HIS A 375 19.24 -8.33 9.63
C HIS A 375 18.07 -8.36 8.63
N HIS A 376 17.10 -7.44 8.72
CA HIS A 376 16.11 -7.21 7.65
C HIS A 376 16.79 -6.96 6.31
N TRP A 377 17.77 -6.05 6.27
CA TRP A 377 18.56 -5.81 5.05
C TRP A 377 19.29 -7.07 4.56
N LYS A 378 19.89 -7.87 5.46
CA LYS A 378 20.53 -9.14 5.08
C LYS A 378 19.53 -10.14 4.49
N LEU A 379 18.29 -10.14 4.99
CA LEU A 379 17.21 -10.96 4.42
C LEU A 379 16.79 -10.40 3.05
N LYS A 380 16.62 -9.07 2.89
CA LYS A 380 16.35 -8.42 1.59
C LYS A 380 17.42 -8.77 0.54
N GLN A 381 18.70 -8.63 0.89
CA GLN A 381 19.82 -9.00 0.02
C GLN A 381 19.86 -10.49 -0.31
N LEU A 382 19.49 -11.35 0.64
CA LEU A 382 19.38 -12.78 0.40
C LEU A 382 18.25 -13.07 -0.60
N THR A 383 17.08 -12.45 -0.42
CA THR A 383 15.94 -12.59 -1.33
C THR A 383 16.29 -12.10 -2.73
N LEU A 384 16.95 -10.95 -2.86
CA LEU A 384 17.40 -10.42 -4.16
C LEU A 384 18.33 -11.41 -4.90
N ARG A 385 19.31 -11.98 -4.19
CA ARG A 385 20.19 -13.02 -4.77
C ARG A 385 19.41 -14.25 -5.23
N TRP A 386 18.46 -14.70 -4.41
CA TRP A 386 17.58 -15.81 -4.80
C TRP A 386 16.72 -15.45 -6.01
N MET A 387 16.20 -14.23 -6.10
CA MET A 387 15.44 -13.78 -7.26
C MET A 387 16.30 -13.79 -8.53
N GLU A 388 17.54 -13.31 -8.48
CA GLU A 388 18.49 -13.40 -9.60
C GLU A 388 18.73 -14.85 -10.05
N GLU A 389 18.88 -15.77 -9.10
CA GLU A 389 19.07 -17.20 -9.40
C GLU A 389 17.80 -17.89 -9.94
N LEU A 390 16.63 -17.51 -9.45
CA LEU A 390 15.35 -18.15 -9.79
C LEU A 390 14.72 -17.56 -11.05
N LYS A 391 14.97 -16.28 -11.37
CA LYS A 391 14.39 -15.60 -12.53
C LYS A 391 14.57 -16.38 -13.86
N PRO A 392 15.76 -16.85 -14.25
CA PRO A 392 15.92 -17.62 -15.48
C PRO A 392 15.25 -19.01 -15.43
N ILE A 393 14.95 -19.53 -14.25
CA ILE A 393 14.33 -20.84 -14.06
C ILE A 393 12.80 -20.74 -14.17
N LEU A 394 12.24 -19.61 -13.71
CA LEU A 394 10.80 -19.35 -13.69
C LEU A 394 10.27 -18.67 -14.96
N THR A 395 11.16 -18.21 -15.84
CA THR A 395 10.82 -17.54 -17.11
C THR A 395 10.96 -18.47 -18.33
N ASN A 396 11.41 -19.71 -18.12
CA ASN A 396 11.38 -20.80 -19.09
C ASN A 396 10.25 -21.77 -18.74
#